data_AF-A0A4Q2SD36-F1
#
_entry.id   AF-A0A4Q2SD36-F1
#
_cell.length_a   1.000
_cell.length_b   1.000
_cell.length_c   1.000
_cell.angle_alpha   90.00
_cell.angle_beta   90.00
_cell.angle_gamma   90.00
#
_symmetry.space_group_name_H-M   'P 1'
#
loop_
_entity.id
_entity.type
_entity.pdbx_description
1 polymer ?
#
loop_
_entity_poly.entity_id
_entity_poly.type
_entity_poly.pdbx_seq_one_letter_code
_entity_poly.pdbx_strand_id
1 'polypeptide(L)'
;MRVVVRLLLSALMVIAAIVGVGTAHAAEPMSKERAGRYYLAGTCETKRAYNHFDWHVWLGRKQISRREVANRLPEIKRLTARYARAEQRFLNRLKNPPAAWPSDVRTPVKRMATLQGRYVNALLRASRAANAGSWGFWIKTAWRAGDYKDYPEIIRERLELPPPGKGCGQLG
;
A
#
# COMPACT_ATOMS: atom_id res chain seq x y z
N MET A 1 -37.66 -3.78 -53.80
CA MET A 1 -36.40 -4.38 -53.25
C MET A 1 -35.67 -3.53 -52.19
N ARG A 2 -36.24 -2.44 -51.63
CA ARG A 2 -35.54 -1.58 -50.64
C ARG A 2 -36.06 -1.68 -49.19
N VAL A 3 -37.16 -2.40 -48.95
CA VAL A 3 -37.83 -2.46 -47.63
C VAL A 3 -37.31 -3.63 -46.78
N VAL A 4 -36.98 -4.77 -47.41
CA VAL A 4 -36.53 -5.99 -46.71
C VAL A 4 -35.15 -5.84 -46.06
N VAL A 5 -34.26 -5.03 -46.65
CA VAL A 5 -32.90 -4.83 -46.15
C VAL A 5 -32.87 -4.02 -44.84
N ARG A 6 -33.84 -3.12 -44.63
CA ARG A 6 -33.90 -2.29 -43.40
C ARG A 6 -34.33 -3.07 -42.16
N LEU A 7 -35.17 -4.09 -42.30
CA LEU A 7 -35.64 -4.91 -41.18
C LEU A 7 -34.55 -5.87 -40.64
N LEU A 8 -33.69 -6.38 -41.52
CA LEU A 8 -32.58 -7.28 -41.14
C LEU A 8 -31.47 -6.55 -40.36
N LEU A 9 -31.20 -5.29 -40.68
CA LEU A 9 -30.21 -4.47 -39.95
C LEU A 9 -30.69 -4.08 -38.54
N SER A 10 -32.00 -3.88 -38.35
CA SER A 10 -32.57 -3.56 -37.04
C SER A 10 -32.63 -4.78 -36.10
N ALA A 11 -32.88 -5.97 -36.64
CA ALA A 11 -32.88 -7.21 -35.84
C ALA A 11 -31.48 -7.60 -35.33
N LEU A 12 -30.43 -7.33 -36.12
CA LEU A 12 -29.05 -7.60 -35.70
C LEU A 12 -28.55 -6.66 -34.59
N MET A 13 -29.02 -5.40 -34.54
CA MET A 13 -28.66 -4.48 -33.46
C MET A 13 -29.34 -4.79 -32.12
N VAL A 14 -30.51 -5.42 -32.12
CA VAL A 14 -31.17 -5.86 -30.88
C VAL A 14 -30.48 -7.09 -30.29
N ILE A 15 -29.97 -8.01 -31.11
CA ILE A 15 -29.23 -9.18 -30.63
C ILE A 15 -27.84 -8.79 -30.10
N ALA A 16 -27.18 -7.81 -30.70
CA ALA A 16 -25.91 -7.28 -30.18
C ALA A 16 -26.06 -6.58 -28.82
N ALA A 17 -27.22 -5.98 -28.54
CA ALA A 17 -27.53 -5.37 -27.24
C ALA A 17 -27.83 -6.40 -26.14
N ILE A 18 -28.33 -7.60 -26.50
CA ILE A 18 -28.69 -8.66 -25.54
C ILE A 18 -27.46 -9.54 -25.20
N VAL A 19 -26.51 -9.72 -26.13
CA VAL A 19 -25.30 -10.53 -25.90
C VAL A 19 -24.13 -9.68 -25.35
N GLY A 20 -24.19 -8.35 -25.49
CA GLY A 20 -23.18 -7.41 -24.98
C GLY A 20 -23.24 -7.12 -23.48
N VAL A 21 -24.21 -7.70 -22.74
CA VAL A 21 -24.16 -7.73 -21.27
C VAL A 21 -23.24 -8.88 -20.87
N GLY A 22 -21.98 -8.79 -21.28
CA GLY A 22 -20.91 -9.45 -20.55
C GLY A 22 -21.00 -8.90 -19.14
N THR A 23 -21.60 -9.69 -18.25
CA THR A 23 -21.49 -9.47 -16.82
C THR A 23 -20.00 -9.37 -16.57
N ALA A 24 -19.51 -8.15 -16.37
CA ALA A 24 -18.27 -7.94 -15.67
C ALA A 24 -18.52 -8.66 -14.35
N HIS A 25 -18.15 -9.93 -14.27
CA HIS A 25 -18.21 -10.72 -13.07
C HIS A 25 -17.47 -9.86 -12.07
N ALA A 26 -18.22 -9.21 -11.18
CA ALA A 26 -17.64 -8.41 -10.13
C ALA A 26 -16.77 -9.41 -9.38
N ALA A 27 -15.46 -9.35 -9.62
CA ALA A 27 -14.53 -10.34 -9.09
C ALA A 27 -14.84 -10.47 -7.60
N GLU A 28 -15.23 -11.67 -7.18
CA GLU A 28 -15.71 -11.88 -5.82
C GLU A 28 -14.72 -11.25 -4.84
N PRO A 29 -15.21 -10.53 -3.82
CA PRO A 29 -14.32 -9.99 -2.80
C PRO A 29 -13.52 -11.13 -2.19
N MET A 30 -12.28 -10.84 -1.78
CA MET A 30 -11.45 -11.82 -1.08
C MET A 30 -12.17 -12.31 0.17
N SER A 31 -12.04 -13.59 0.50
CA SER A 31 -12.38 -14.07 1.85
C SER A 31 -11.53 -13.34 2.89
N LYS A 32 -12.04 -13.22 4.13
CA LYS A 32 -11.30 -12.59 5.23
C LYS A 32 -9.92 -13.22 5.43
N GLU A 33 -9.82 -14.54 5.37
CA GLU A 33 -8.57 -15.26 5.51
C GLU A 33 -7.57 -14.92 4.38
N ARG A 34 -8.01 -14.89 3.12
CA ARG A 34 -7.18 -14.50 1.98
C ARG A 34 -6.73 -13.04 2.08
N ALA A 35 -7.64 -12.15 2.44
CA ALA A 35 -7.36 -10.73 2.66
C ALA A 35 -6.38 -10.54 3.83
N GLY A 36 -6.54 -11.31 4.91
CA GLY A 36 -5.68 -11.34 6.08
C GLY A 36 -4.24 -11.73 5.74
N ARG A 37 -4.05 -12.85 5.03
CA ARG A 37 -2.74 -13.27 4.52
C ARG A 37 -2.11 -12.21 3.61
N TYR A 38 -2.90 -11.63 2.71
CA TYR A 38 -2.43 -10.62 1.76
C TYR A 38 -1.98 -9.32 2.46
N TYR A 39 -2.73 -8.88 3.47
CA TYR A 39 -2.39 -7.74 4.31
C TYR A 39 -1.14 -8.02 5.15
N LEU A 40 -1.08 -9.17 5.83
CA LEU A 40 0.06 -9.56 6.66
C LEU A 40 1.36 -9.61 5.85
N ALA A 41 1.34 -10.24 4.66
CA ALA A 41 2.53 -10.31 3.79
C ALA A 41 3.13 -8.92 3.51
N GLY A 42 2.29 -7.92 3.26
CA GLY A 42 2.73 -6.53 3.10
C GLY A 42 3.32 -5.94 4.38
N THR A 43 2.61 -6.04 5.51
CA THR A 43 3.06 -5.46 6.78
C THR A 43 4.33 -6.11 7.35
N CYS A 44 4.56 -7.39 7.05
CA CYS A 44 5.74 -8.10 7.52
C CYS A 44 6.99 -7.74 6.72
N GLU A 45 6.83 -7.53 5.41
CA GLU A 45 7.88 -7.02 4.56
C GLU A 45 8.31 -5.61 4.97
N THR A 46 7.35 -4.71 5.22
CA THR A 46 7.64 -3.35 5.68
C THR A 46 8.28 -3.35 7.05
N LYS A 47 7.80 -4.17 8.00
CA LYS A 47 8.41 -4.34 9.33
C LYS A 47 9.86 -4.79 9.24
N ARG A 48 10.18 -5.77 8.38
CA ARG A 48 11.57 -6.23 8.19
C ARG A 48 12.46 -5.11 7.64
N ALA A 49 11.95 -4.35 6.66
CA ALA A 49 12.67 -3.22 6.08
C ALA A 49 12.84 -2.07 7.09
N TYR A 50 11.83 -1.80 7.91
CA TYR A 50 11.88 -0.82 8.99
C TYR A 50 12.93 -1.22 10.02
N ASN A 51 12.90 -2.45 10.55
CA ASN A 51 13.88 -2.90 11.54
C ASN A 51 15.32 -2.77 11.03
N HIS A 52 15.56 -3.09 9.75
CA HIS A 52 16.87 -2.89 9.14
C HIS A 52 17.23 -1.41 9.01
N PHE A 53 16.30 -0.57 8.56
CA PHE A 53 16.49 0.88 8.53
C PHE A 53 16.79 1.45 9.92
N ASP A 54 16.00 1.07 10.92
CA ASP A 54 16.06 1.53 12.30
C ASP A 54 17.40 1.17 12.96
N TRP A 55 17.78 -0.11 12.86
CA TRP A 55 19.06 -0.61 13.36
C TRP A 55 20.25 0.14 12.78
N HIS A 56 20.28 0.38 11.46
CA HIS A 56 21.44 1.00 10.82
C HIS A 56 21.44 2.53 10.90
N VAL A 57 20.29 3.18 10.81
CA VAL A 57 20.22 4.65 10.87
C VAL A 57 20.38 5.13 12.31
N TRP A 58 19.62 4.56 13.24
CA TRP A 58 19.62 5.05 14.61
C TRP A 58 20.64 4.35 15.51
N LEU A 59 21.16 3.19 15.09
CA LEU A 59 22.16 2.42 15.85
C LEU A 59 21.67 2.08 17.27
N GLY A 60 20.40 1.64 17.38
CA GLY A 60 19.76 1.34 18.66
C GLY A 60 19.38 2.56 19.50
N ARG A 61 19.57 3.79 18.98
CA ARG A 61 19.16 5.03 19.65
C ARG A 61 17.80 5.49 19.15
N LYS A 62 17.20 6.44 19.86
CA LYS A 62 15.94 7.10 19.45
C LYS A 62 16.14 8.37 18.62
N GLN A 63 17.38 8.85 18.51
CA GLN A 63 17.72 10.08 17.82
C GLN A 63 19.12 9.99 17.19
N ILE A 64 19.30 10.74 16.10
CA ILE A 64 20.58 10.93 15.41
C ILE A 64 20.80 12.43 15.24
N SER A 65 22.03 12.90 15.46
CA SER A 65 22.36 14.30 15.27
C SER A 65 22.44 14.65 13.78
N ARG A 66 22.24 15.93 13.46
CA ARG A 66 22.39 16.44 12.08
C ARG A 66 23.78 16.19 11.52
N ARG A 67 24.83 16.25 12.37
CA ARG A 67 26.22 15.99 11.99
C ARG A 67 26.43 14.53 11.59
N GLU A 68 25.92 13.59 12.39
CA GLU A 68 26.00 12.16 12.05
C GLU A 68 25.23 11.84 10.76
N VAL A 69 24.07 12.46 10.54
CA VAL A 69 23.34 12.34 9.28
C VAL A 69 24.18 12.87 8.11
N ALA A 70 24.84 14.02 8.28
CA ALA A 70 25.67 14.60 7.22
C ALA A 70 26.84 13.68 6.84
N ASN A 71 27.53 13.13 7.84
CA ASN A 71 28.67 12.22 7.63
C ASN A 71 28.27 10.91 6.94
N ARG A 72 27.04 10.44 7.16
CA ARG A 72 26.52 9.15 6.64
C ARG A 72 25.43 9.33 5.61
N LEU A 73 25.28 10.53 5.03
CA LEU A 73 24.13 10.87 4.19
C LEU A 73 23.96 9.92 2.99
N PRO A 74 25.01 9.51 2.25
CA PRO A 74 24.85 8.55 1.15
C PRO A 74 24.31 7.19 1.62
N GLU A 75 24.81 6.67 2.74
CA GLU A 75 24.36 5.40 3.33
C GLU A 75 22.91 5.49 3.79
N ILE A 76 22.59 6.54 4.55
CA ILE A 76 21.25 6.81 5.06
C ILE A 76 20.25 6.95 3.91
N LYS A 77 20.59 7.67 2.84
CA LYS A 77 19.75 7.77 1.64
C LYS A 77 19.46 6.40 1.03
N ARG A 78 20.46 5.51 0.95
CA ARG A 78 20.29 4.15 0.43
C ARG A 78 19.38 3.30 1.32
N LEU A 79 19.55 3.39 2.64
CA LEU A 79 18.70 2.72 3.63
C LEU A 79 17.26 3.24 3.56
N THR A 80 17.06 4.56 3.53
CA THR A 80 15.75 5.18 3.34
C THR A 80 15.11 4.73 2.03
N ALA A 81 15.87 4.67 0.92
CA ALA A 81 15.34 4.19 -0.37
C ALA A 81 14.91 2.72 -0.33
N ARG A 82 15.66 1.86 0.38
CA ARG A 82 15.30 0.45 0.57
C ARG A 82 13.99 0.34 1.36
N TYR A 83 13.87 1.09 2.43
CA TYR A 83 12.65 1.12 3.24
C TYR A 83 11.46 1.66 2.47
N ALA A 84 11.61 2.81 1.80
CA ALA A 84 10.57 3.42 0.96
C ALA A 84 10.04 2.45 -0.11
N ARG A 85 10.90 1.61 -0.70
CA ARG A 85 10.48 0.60 -1.69
C ARG A 85 9.61 -0.50 -1.09
N ALA A 86 9.91 -0.96 0.13
CA ALA A 86 9.04 -1.91 0.82
C ALA A 86 7.67 -1.29 1.12
N GLU A 87 7.67 -0.04 1.61
CA GLU A 87 6.45 0.71 1.90
C GLU A 87 5.62 1.03 0.65
N GLN A 88 6.29 1.27 -0.49
CA GLN A 88 5.64 1.42 -1.80
C GLN A 88 5.00 0.11 -2.26
N ARG A 89 5.64 -1.04 -2.05
CA ARG A 89 5.03 -2.34 -2.37
C ARG A 89 3.80 -2.60 -1.51
N PHE A 90 3.86 -2.29 -0.22
CA PHE A 90 2.69 -2.38 0.65
C PHE A 90 1.57 -1.43 0.21
N LEU A 91 1.88 -0.18 -0.12
CA LEU A 91 0.92 0.76 -0.70
C LEU A 91 0.25 0.21 -1.96
N ASN A 92 1.03 -0.39 -2.86
CA ASN A 92 0.51 -0.98 -4.09
C ASN A 92 -0.43 -2.15 -3.78
N ARG A 93 -0.13 -2.98 -2.77
CA ARG A 93 -1.04 -4.04 -2.29
C ARG A 93 -2.35 -3.47 -1.76
N LEU A 94 -2.30 -2.39 -0.99
CA LEU A 94 -3.52 -1.75 -0.46
C LEU A 94 -4.40 -1.19 -1.59
N LYS A 95 -3.79 -0.58 -2.62
CA LYS A 95 -4.50 0.06 -3.73
C LYS A 95 -4.98 -0.89 -4.82
N ASN A 96 -4.18 -1.91 -5.11
CA ASN A 96 -4.38 -2.83 -6.23
C ASN A 96 -4.42 -4.29 -5.72
N PRO A 97 -5.39 -4.64 -4.87
CA PRO A 97 -5.53 -6.03 -4.44
C PRO A 97 -5.94 -6.92 -5.63
N PRO A 98 -5.60 -8.22 -5.61
CA PRO A 98 -5.93 -9.15 -6.70
C PRO A 98 -7.43 -9.41 -6.85
N ALA A 99 -8.23 -9.07 -5.85
CA ALA A 99 -9.68 -9.01 -5.87
C ALA A 99 -10.12 -7.96 -4.83
N ALA A 100 -11.40 -7.55 -4.83
CA ALA A 100 -11.87 -6.51 -3.93
C ALA A 100 -11.64 -6.89 -2.46
N TRP A 101 -11.27 -5.90 -1.62
CA TRP A 101 -11.26 -6.09 -0.17
C TRP A 101 -12.67 -6.45 0.33
N PRO A 102 -12.78 -7.24 1.41
CA PRO A 102 -14.02 -7.40 2.17
C PRO A 102 -14.70 -6.06 2.42
N SER A 103 -16.04 -6.03 2.36
CA SER A 103 -16.82 -4.79 2.43
C SER A 103 -16.56 -4.00 3.72
N ASP A 104 -16.43 -4.71 4.84
CA ASP A 104 -16.06 -4.18 6.15
C ASP A 104 -14.63 -3.62 6.17
N VAL A 105 -13.69 -4.15 5.38
CA VAL A 105 -12.28 -3.71 5.40
C VAL A 105 -11.98 -2.60 4.38
N ARG A 106 -12.81 -2.45 3.34
CA ARG A 106 -12.56 -1.58 2.19
C ARG A 106 -12.32 -0.11 2.54
N THR A 107 -13.17 0.47 3.40
CA THR A 107 -13.06 1.89 3.78
C THR A 107 -11.81 2.17 4.63
N PRO A 108 -11.55 1.42 5.72
CA PRO A 108 -10.30 1.55 6.46
C PRO A 108 -9.05 1.40 5.58
N VAL A 109 -9.01 0.40 4.69
CA VAL A 109 -7.89 0.20 3.76
C VAL A 109 -7.71 1.39 2.83
N LYS A 110 -8.79 1.93 2.26
CA LYS A 110 -8.71 3.11 1.39
C LYS A 110 -8.14 4.34 2.12
N ARG A 111 -8.56 4.55 3.37
CA ARG A 111 -8.05 5.65 4.21
C ARG A 111 -6.57 5.43 4.55
N MET A 112 -6.20 4.22 4.98
CA MET A 112 -4.82 3.83 5.25
C MET A 112 -3.94 4.01 4.00
N ALA A 113 -4.36 3.53 2.83
CA ALA A 113 -3.63 3.67 1.57
C ALA A 113 -3.37 5.14 1.19
N THR A 114 -4.28 6.05 1.55
CA THR A 114 -4.10 7.48 1.30
C THR A 114 -2.97 8.06 2.17
N LEU A 115 -2.98 7.75 3.46
CA LEU A 115 -1.94 8.17 4.41
C LEU A 115 -0.59 7.51 4.06
N GLN A 116 -0.61 6.21 3.77
CA GLN A 116 0.54 5.44 3.31
C GLN A 116 1.16 6.07 2.04
N GLY A 117 0.34 6.58 1.12
CA GLY A 117 0.81 7.32 -0.05
C GLY A 117 1.61 8.57 0.30
N ARG A 118 1.14 9.34 1.29
CA ARG A 118 1.86 10.53 1.78
C ARG A 118 3.15 10.15 2.49
N TYR A 119 3.10 9.12 3.33
CA TYR A 119 4.23 8.55 4.03
C TYR A 119 5.34 8.09 3.08
N VAL A 120 5.00 7.27 2.09
CA VAL A 120 5.94 6.77 1.07
C VAL A 120 6.55 7.92 0.26
N ASN A 121 5.75 8.90 -0.17
CA ASN A 121 6.26 10.06 -0.90
C ASN A 121 7.31 10.82 -0.08
N ALA A 122 7.05 11.05 1.22
CA ALA A 122 8.01 11.69 2.11
C ALA A 122 9.30 10.86 2.26
N LEU A 123 9.22 9.54 2.42
CA LEU A 123 10.40 8.66 2.45
C LEU A 123 11.19 8.70 1.13
N LEU A 124 10.51 8.72 -0.03
CA LEU A 124 11.15 8.84 -1.35
C LEU A 124 11.81 10.21 -1.57
N ARG A 125 11.33 11.26 -0.90
CA ARG A 125 11.99 12.57 -0.91
C ARG A 125 13.18 12.60 0.05
N ALA A 126 13.05 12.00 1.23
CA ALA A 126 14.17 11.81 2.16
C ALA A 126 15.33 11.04 1.51
N SER A 127 15.05 9.96 0.78
CA SER A 127 16.10 9.19 0.08
C SER A 127 16.82 9.95 -1.02
N ARG A 128 16.24 11.05 -1.52
CA ARG A 128 16.81 11.95 -2.53
C ARG A 128 17.30 13.28 -1.95
N ALA A 129 17.29 13.43 -0.63
CA ALA A 129 17.69 14.67 0.03
C ALA A 129 19.10 15.13 -0.39
N ALA A 130 19.25 16.43 -0.59
CA ALA A 130 20.52 17.06 -0.96
C ALA A 130 21.48 17.17 0.24
N ASN A 131 20.94 17.28 1.45
CA ASN A 131 21.71 17.44 2.68
C ASN A 131 20.96 16.88 3.90
N ALA A 132 21.65 16.82 5.04
CA ALA A 132 21.10 16.30 6.30
C ALA A 132 19.84 17.03 6.80
N GLY A 133 19.76 18.35 6.58
CA GLY A 133 18.58 19.14 6.98
C GLY A 133 17.34 18.76 6.17
N SER A 134 17.50 18.66 4.85
CA SER A 134 16.45 18.20 3.94
C SER A 134 16.02 16.76 4.26
N TRP A 135 16.97 15.87 4.55
CA TRP A 135 16.65 14.50 4.97
C TRP A 135 15.81 14.48 6.24
N GLY A 136 16.24 15.20 7.29
CA GLY A 136 15.53 15.25 8.57
C GLY A 136 14.12 15.84 8.45
N PHE A 137 13.95 16.89 7.63
CA PHE A 137 12.63 17.46 7.33
C PHE A 137 11.69 16.42 6.71
N TRP A 138 12.14 15.69 5.68
CA TRP A 138 11.32 14.70 4.99
C TRP A 138 11.04 13.47 5.84
N ILE A 139 11.99 13.02 6.67
CA ILE A 139 11.76 11.95 7.65
C ILE A 139 10.72 12.36 8.70
N LYS A 140 10.80 13.57 9.26
CA LYS A 140 9.78 14.10 10.17
C LYS A 140 8.41 14.19 9.50
N THR A 141 8.38 14.59 8.23
CA THR A 141 7.17 14.64 7.41
C THR A 141 6.59 13.25 7.19
N ALA A 142 7.45 12.25 6.94
CA ALA A 142 7.03 10.86 6.86
C ALA A 142 6.38 10.43 8.17
N TRP A 143 7.04 10.57 9.32
CA TRP A 143 6.46 10.13 10.60
C TRP A 143 5.11 10.76 10.93
N ARG A 144 4.91 12.03 10.58
CA ARG A 144 3.58 12.68 10.72
C ARG A 144 2.53 12.11 9.76
N ALA A 145 2.92 11.77 8.53
CA ALA A 145 2.03 11.18 7.54
C ALA A 145 1.73 9.69 7.81
N GLY A 146 2.66 9.01 8.50
CA GLY A 146 2.53 7.62 8.95
C GLY A 146 1.78 7.47 10.28
N ASP A 147 1.24 8.55 10.84
CA ASP A 147 0.23 8.49 11.88
C ASP A 147 -1.08 8.01 11.26
N TYR A 148 -1.21 6.69 11.18
CA TYR A 148 -2.35 6.01 10.57
C TYR A 148 -3.61 6.04 11.44
N LYS A 149 -3.60 6.74 12.59
CA LYS A 149 -4.62 6.59 13.64
C LYS A 149 -4.78 5.10 13.97
N ASP A 150 -6.02 4.67 14.25
CA ASP A 150 -6.35 3.29 14.56
C ASP A 150 -6.66 2.43 13.32
N TYR A 151 -6.37 2.89 12.09
CA TYR A 151 -6.72 2.13 10.88
C TYR A 151 -6.03 0.76 10.80
N PRO A 152 -4.73 0.61 11.11
CA PRO A 152 -4.08 -0.69 11.10
C PRO A 152 -4.75 -1.67 12.06
N GLU A 153 -5.16 -1.21 13.24
CA GLU A 153 -5.86 -1.97 14.28
C GLU A 153 -7.25 -2.37 13.80
N ILE A 154 -8.04 -1.43 13.29
CA ILE A 154 -9.38 -1.67 12.73
C ILE A 154 -9.33 -2.69 11.59
N ILE A 155 -8.34 -2.57 10.69
CA ILE A 155 -8.18 -3.53 9.57
C ILE A 155 -7.87 -4.92 10.11
N ARG A 156 -6.97 -5.02 11.11
CA ARG A 156 -6.57 -6.30 11.70
C ARG A 156 -7.72 -6.95 12.46
N GLU A 157 -8.46 -6.18 13.24
CA GLU A 157 -9.66 -6.64 13.93
C GLU A 157 -10.69 -7.24 12.94
N ARG A 158 -11.03 -6.51 11.87
CA ARG A 158 -12.01 -6.95 10.87
C ARG A 158 -11.56 -8.19 10.08
N LEU A 159 -10.24 -8.32 9.89
CA LEU A 159 -9.60 -9.47 9.26
C LEU A 159 -9.26 -10.60 10.25
N GLU A 160 -9.66 -10.48 11.53
CA GLU A 160 -9.39 -11.48 12.58
C GLU A 160 -7.89 -11.81 12.73
N LEU A 161 -7.05 -10.80 12.52
CA LEU A 161 -5.60 -10.90 12.61
C LEU A 161 -5.10 -10.61 14.03
N PRO A 162 -3.94 -11.18 14.43
CA PRO A 162 -3.28 -10.81 15.69
C PRO A 162 -2.95 -9.30 15.72
N PRO A 163 -2.59 -8.69 16.85
CA PRO A 163 -2.28 -7.26 16.92
C PRO A 163 -1.03 -6.86 16.07
N PRO A 164 -0.84 -5.56 15.77
CA PRO A 164 0.27 -5.06 14.95
C PRO A 164 1.63 -5.59 15.41
N GLY A 165 2.48 -5.96 14.45
CA GLY A 165 3.81 -6.51 14.73
C GLY A 165 3.85 -7.99 15.14
N LYS A 166 2.70 -8.66 15.32
CA LYS A 166 2.59 -10.12 15.43
C LYS A 166 2.06 -10.73 14.12
N GLY A 167 2.18 -12.06 13.97
CA GLY A 167 1.68 -12.81 12.80
C GLY A 167 2.65 -12.95 11.63
N CYS A 168 3.85 -12.37 11.71
CA CYS A 168 4.85 -12.46 10.63
C CYS A 168 5.62 -13.80 10.58
N GLY A 169 5.58 -14.60 11.64
CA GLY A 169 6.17 -15.94 11.68
C GLY A 169 5.22 -17.06 11.25
N GLN A 170 3.97 -16.74 10.91
CA GLN A 170 2.92 -17.70 10.50
C GLN A 170 2.70 -17.72 8.97
N LEU A 171 3.44 -16.89 8.23
CA LEU A 171 3.52 -16.96 6.78
C LEU A 171 4.73 -17.86 6.50
N GLY A 172 4.45 -19.14 6.23
CA GLY A 172 5.43 -20.24 6.16
C GLY A 172 6.69 -19.96 5.35
#